data_AF-A0A927GCH2-F1
#
_entry.id   AF-A0A927GCH2-F1
#
_cell.length_a   1.000
_cell.length_b   1.000
_cell.length_c   1.000
_cell.angle_alpha   90.00
_cell.angle_beta   90.00
_cell.angle_gamma   90.00
#
_symmetry.space_group_name_H-M   'P 1'
#
loop_
_entity.id
_entity.type
_entity.pdbx_description
1 polymer ?
#
loop_
_entity_poly.entity_id
_entity_poly.type
_entity_poly.pdbx_seq_one_letter_code
_entity_poly.pdbx_strand_id
1 'polypeptide(L)'
;MSKRYVKGFILSLLVIVGFTQRESRNGLPVQTAENGGLFLPEGFEATVVIDSLPGRARHIAINENGDIYVKARFARDKDESVIALRDTNGDGRADVIKRFGGLARERAYGTAMRIYNGYLYFSSELYVYRYKLKPGELVPSSPMEVVMADDHPHGMHEHIAKPITFDKAGHMYVAFGAPSNCCQPKNRTPDMAGIDPCPMLEDHGGIWQFDANKTNQTQKDGRRYATGLRSVVGMDWNFADNSLYALQHGRDDFLMLWAEKYSPWESAVLPAEELFKVKEGMDGGWPYCYYDQVQGKKLLNPEYGGDGKTVGRCDKCEKPLIGFPAHWAPNDMLFYQGNSFPDRYKNGAFIAFHGSTNRAPYPQAGYFIGFMSAKSGAIASDWEVFADGFAGVDPVANVSDAVYRPMGIAMGPDGSLYLSETEKGKIWRVTYKGSKTNFGTTQLAQMEKRKTMSNIRNPDKIKDDLDRGKPIVGSKVYSVYCSACHQRNGMGDSQRFPPLADSEWVLGDKKKLITVLLQGLEGPIEVKGQSYNNAMPQHSFLKNEDIAEVLTHIRTHFGNTADAVTTAEVNEVRVALNPKSTAPAKRKK
;
A
#
# COMPACT_ATOMS: atom_id res chain seq x y z
N MET A 1 -22.37 -23.18 -92.98
CA MET A 1 -23.10 -22.21 -92.13
C MET A 1 -23.25 -22.78 -90.73
N SER A 2 -22.74 -22.03 -89.73
CA SER A 2 -22.97 -22.12 -88.28
C SER A 2 -22.85 -23.48 -87.57
N LYS A 3 -21.71 -23.72 -86.90
CA LYS A 3 -21.68 -24.40 -85.59
C LYS A 3 -20.63 -23.73 -84.69
N ARG A 4 -21.11 -23.12 -83.60
CA ARG A 4 -20.34 -22.42 -82.57
C ARG A 4 -19.53 -23.42 -81.73
N TYR A 5 -18.25 -23.15 -81.53
CA TYR A 5 -17.41 -23.80 -80.53
C TYR A 5 -17.59 -23.08 -79.18
N VAL A 6 -18.04 -23.82 -78.16
CA VAL A 6 -18.10 -23.36 -76.77
C VAL A 6 -16.71 -23.56 -76.15
N LYS A 7 -16.01 -22.47 -75.83
CA LYS A 7 -14.81 -22.50 -74.99
C LYS A 7 -15.24 -22.51 -73.53
N GLY A 8 -15.08 -23.65 -72.85
CA GLY A 8 -15.09 -23.73 -71.40
C GLY A 8 -13.74 -23.30 -70.85
N PHE A 9 -13.71 -22.26 -70.01
CA PHE A 9 -12.57 -21.96 -69.15
C PHE A 9 -12.86 -22.52 -67.76
N ILE A 10 -12.07 -23.52 -67.36
CA ILE A 10 -12.08 -24.08 -66.01
C ILE A 10 -11.37 -23.09 -65.10
N LEU A 11 -12.11 -22.52 -64.14
CA LEU A 11 -11.56 -21.69 -63.08
C LEU A 11 -11.16 -22.61 -61.91
N SER A 12 -9.87 -22.91 -61.80
CA SER A 12 -9.31 -23.66 -60.68
C SER A 12 -9.29 -22.76 -59.43
N LEU A 13 -10.23 -22.97 -58.51
CA LEU A 13 -10.21 -22.35 -57.19
C LEU A 13 -9.23 -23.14 -56.29
N LEU A 14 -8.03 -22.59 -56.10
CA LEU A 14 -7.07 -23.05 -55.10
C LEU A 14 -7.53 -22.55 -53.73
N VAL A 15 -8.17 -23.42 -52.93
CA VAL A 15 -8.46 -23.16 -51.53
C VAL A 15 -7.17 -23.34 -50.73
N ILE A 16 -6.49 -22.23 -50.44
CA ILE A 16 -5.40 -22.19 -49.45
C ILE A 16 -6.08 -22.24 -48.08
N VAL A 17 -6.17 -23.43 -47.48
CA VAL A 17 -6.43 -23.57 -46.05
C VAL A 17 -5.16 -23.15 -45.33
N GLY A 18 -5.06 -21.86 -45.03
CA GLY A 18 -4.02 -21.34 -44.14
C GLY A 18 -4.30 -21.81 -42.71
N PHE A 19 -3.69 -22.91 -42.30
CA PHE A 19 -3.48 -23.20 -40.89
C PHE A 19 -2.57 -22.09 -40.34
N THR A 20 -3.15 -21.14 -39.61
CA THR A 20 -2.36 -20.26 -38.74
C THR A 20 -1.93 -21.08 -37.53
N GLN A 21 -0.83 -21.83 -37.69
CA GLN A 21 0.00 -22.20 -36.55
C GLN A 21 0.54 -20.90 -35.96
N ARG A 22 -0.04 -20.48 -34.83
CA ARG A 22 0.53 -19.46 -33.97
C ARG A 22 1.79 -20.08 -33.35
N GLU A 23 2.93 -19.96 -34.03
CA GLU A 23 4.24 -20.33 -33.48
C GLU A 23 4.49 -19.49 -32.23
N SER A 24 4.52 -20.12 -31.06
CA SER A 24 5.05 -19.51 -29.83
C SER A 24 6.56 -19.38 -29.95
N ARG A 25 7.04 -18.28 -30.52
CA ARG A 25 8.47 -17.94 -30.47
C ARG A 25 8.76 -17.19 -29.17
N ASN A 26 9.63 -17.78 -28.36
CA ASN A 26 10.16 -17.31 -27.08
C ASN A 26 9.14 -17.26 -25.94
N GLY A 27 9.01 -18.39 -25.23
CA GLY A 27 8.25 -18.52 -24.00
C GLY A 27 8.66 -17.54 -22.91
N LEU A 28 8.09 -16.34 -22.95
CA LEU A 28 7.63 -15.54 -21.82
C LEU A 28 6.16 -15.23 -22.15
N PRO A 29 5.22 -15.19 -21.18
CA PRO A 29 3.87 -14.72 -21.47
C PRO A 29 3.96 -13.30 -22.04
N VAL A 30 3.63 -13.18 -23.33
CA VAL A 30 3.48 -11.89 -24.00
C VAL A 30 2.41 -11.14 -23.20
N GLN A 31 2.68 -9.88 -22.85
CA GLN A 31 1.68 -8.96 -22.35
C GLN A 31 0.60 -8.83 -23.44
N THR A 32 -0.40 -9.70 -23.41
CA THR A 32 -1.54 -9.59 -24.31
C THR A 32 -2.48 -8.56 -23.72
N ALA A 33 -3.14 -7.80 -24.59
CA ALA A 33 -4.32 -7.02 -24.19
C ALA A 33 -5.39 -7.92 -23.53
N GLU A 34 -5.36 -9.23 -23.80
CA GLU A 34 -6.31 -10.23 -23.29
C GLU A 34 -6.26 -10.39 -21.76
N ASN A 35 -5.08 -10.38 -21.11
CA ASN A 35 -4.95 -10.50 -19.64
C ASN A 35 -4.99 -9.15 -18.88
N GLY A 36 -5.35 -8.06 -19.57
CA GLY A 36 -5.43 -6.74 -18.96
C GLY A 36 -4.10 -6.22 -18.39
N GLY A 37 -2.96 -6.70 -18.92
CA GLY A 37 -1.62 -6.28 -18.53
C GLY A 37 -0.93 -7.11 -17.44
N LEU A 38 -1.56 -8.18 -16.93
CA LEU A 38 -0.97 -9.02 -15.89
C LEU A 38 -0.08 -10.13 -16.46
N PHE A 39 1.02 -10.42 -15.75
CA PHE A 39 1.80 -11.64 -15.86
C PHE A 39 1.32 -12.63 -14.81
N LEU A 40 1.05 -13.87 -15.21
CA LEU A 40 0.52 -14.94 -14.36
C LEU A 40 1.27 -16.27 -14.63
N PRO A 41 1.23 -17.24 -13.70
CA PRO A 41 1.71 -18.58 -13.95
C PRO A 41 1.01 -19.22 -15.15
N GLU A 42 1.69 -20.13 -15.84
CA GLU A 42 1.13 -20.79 -17.02
C GLU A 42 -0.16 -21.56 -16.69
N GLY A 43 -1.16 -21.41 -17.56
CA GLY A 43 -2.49 -21.99 -17.37
C GLY A 43 -3.46 -21.11 -16.57
N PHE A 44 -3.01 -19.98 -16.02
CA PHE A 44 -3.88 -18.94 -15.50
C PHE A 44 -4.21 -17.89 -16.58
N GLU A 45 -5.43 -17.37 -16.52
CA GLU A 45 -5.95 -16.31 -17.39
C GLU A 45 -6.62 -15.23 -16.54
N ALA A 46 -6.59 -13.98 -17.01
CA ALA A 46 -7.29 -12.87 -16.37
C ALA A 46 -8.31 -12.23 -17.32
N THR A 47 -9.54 -12.09 -16.84
CA THR A 47 -10.57 -11.26 -17.49
C THR A 47 -10.63 -9.90 -16.79
N VAL A 48 -10.56 -8.81 -17.56
CA VAL A 48 -10.81 -7.47 -17.01
C VAL A 48 -12.31 -7.31 -16.78
N VAL A 49 -12.72 -7.33 -15.52
CA VAL A 49 -14.12 -7.15 -15.13
C VAL A 49 -14.55 -5.71 -15.37
N ILE A 50 -13.67 -4.77 -15.03
CA ILE A 50 -13.84 -3.35 -15.30
C ILE A 50 -12.48 -2.68 -15.44
N ASP A 51 -12.34 -1.82 -16.46
CA ASP A 51 -11.08 -1.14 -16.79
C ASP A 51 -10.77 0.03 -15.85
N SER A 52 -11.79 0.74 -15.39
CA SER A 52 -11.65 1.84 -14.44
C SER A 52 -12.97 2.09 -13.71
N LEU A 53 -12.86 2.45 -12.44
CA LEU A 53 -13.99 2.90 -11.64
C LEU A 53 -13.97 4.42 -11.52
N PRO A 54 -15.13 5.05 -11.25
CA PRO A 54 -15.16 6.45 -10.88
C PRO A 54 -14.54 6.64 -9.47
N GLY A 55 -13.23 6.76 -9.39
CA GLY A 55 -12.50 6.93 -8.13
C GLY A 55 -11.66 5.71 -7.76
N ARG A 56 -10.91 5.85 -6.67
CA ARG A 56 -9.86 4.91 -6.30
C ARG A 56 -10.42 3.72 -5.55
N ALA A 57 -10.10 2.49 -5.97
CA ALA A 57 -10.58 1.28 -5.29
C ALA A 57 -9.69 0.90 -4.10
N ARG A 58 -10.31 0.27 -3.10
CA ARG A 58 -9.66 -0.36 -1.94
C ARG A 58 -10.01 -1.85 -1.93
N HIS A 59 -10.42 -2.37 -0.78
CA HIS A 59 -10.78 -3.77 -0.63
C HIS A 59 -12.05 -4.10 -1.41
N ILE A 60 -12.18 -5.36 -1.80
CA ILE A 60 -13.32 -5.89 -2.52
C ILE A 60 -13.91 -7.10 -1.79
N ALA A 61 -15.20 -7.37 -2.01
CA ALA A 61 -15.84 -8.63 -1.63
C ALA A 61 -16.73 -9.09 -2.78
N ILE A 62 -16.81 -10.41 -2.96
CA ILE A 62 -17.64 -11.05 -3.99
C ILE A 62 -18.74 -11.82 -3.28
N ASN A 63 -19.99 -11.55 -3.66
CA ASN A 63 -21.15 -12.23 -3.11
C ASN A 63 -21.38 -13.59 -3.82
N GLU A 64 -22.20 -14.45 -3.22
CA GLU A 64 -22.49 -15.79 -3.75
C GLU A 64 -23.15 -15.76 -5.14
N ASN A 65 -23.88 -14.69 -5.46
CA ASN A 65 -24.48 -14.46 -6.77
C ASN A 65 -23.53 -13.82 -7.80
N GLY A 66 -22.27 -13.56 -7.43
CA GLY A 66 -21.27 -12.93 -8.29
C GLY A 66 -21.23 -11.40 -8.25
N ASP A 67 -22.09 -10.74 -7.47
CA ASP A 67 -22.00 -9.29 -7.29
C ASP A 67 -20.68 -8.90 -6.63
N ILE A 68 -20.11 -7.79 -7.08
CA ILE A 68 -18.83 -7.29 -6.59
C ILE A 68 -19.07 -5.99 -5.84
N TYR A 69 -18.62 -5.97 -4.59
CA TYR A 69 -18.63 -4.76 -3.77
C TYR A 69 -17.20 -4.26 -3.62
N VAL A 70 -17.01 -2.97 -3.84
CA VAL A 70 -15.72 -2.29 -3.81
C VAL A 70 -15.81 -1.16 -2.81
N LYS A 71 -14.92 -1.15 -1.82
CA LYS A 71 -14.76 0.05 -0.98
C LYS A 71 -14.01 1.11 -1.79
N ALA A 72 -14.58 2.30 -1.93
CA ALA A 72 -13.84 3.42 -2.48
C ALA A 72 -12.86 3.96 -1.44
N ARG A 73 -11.67 4.40 -1.88
CA ARG A 73 -10.71 5.06 -1.00
C ARG A 73 -11.31 6.33 -0.42
N PHE A 74 -11.95 7.14 -1.26
CA PHE A 74 -12.62 8.38 -0.88
C PHE A 74 -14.07 8.34 -1.36
N ALA A 75 -15.01 8.79 -0.54
CA ALA A 75 -16.38 9.05 -0.98
C ALA A 75 -16.38 10.25 -1.94
N ARG A 76 -17.19 10.19 -3.01
CA ARG A 76 -17.35 11.31 -3.94
C ARG A 76 -18.40 12.29 -3.45
N ASP A 77 -19.52 11.74 -3.00
CA ASP A 77 -20.66 12.46 -2.46
C ASP A 77 -21.09 11.83 -1.13
N LYS A 78 -22.03 12.49 -0.47
CA LYS A 78 -22.69 11.98 0.73
C LYS A 78 -23.29 10.61 0.43
N ASP A 79 -22.91 9.61 1.23
CA ASP A 79 -23.42 8.24 1.18
C ASP A 79 -23.07 7.46 -0.11
N GLU A 80 -21.90 7.74 -0.73
CA GLU A 80 -21.39 7.04 -1.93
C GLU A 80 -19.97 6.42 -1.75
N SER A 81 -19.73 5.81 -0.59
CA SER A 81 -18.41 5.25 -0.23
C SER A 81 -18.19 3.79 -0.67
N VAL A 82 -19.24 3.13 -1.18
CA VAL A 82 -19.21 1.77 -1.74
C VAL A 82 -19.64 1.80 -3.20
N ILE A 83 -18.96 1.01 -4.03
CA ILE A 83 -19.30 0.80 -5.44
C ILE A 83 -19.72 -0.66 -5.62
N ALA A 84 -20.92 -0.89 -6.16
CA ALA A 84 -21.46 -2.20 -6.48
C ALA A 84 -21.40 -2.43 -7.99
N LEU A 85 -20.94 -3.61 -8.39
CA LEU A 85 -20.83 -4.03 -9.79
C LEU A 85 -21.61 -5.34 -10.00
N ARG A 86 -22.27 -5.45 -11.15
CA ARG A 86 -22.93 -6.67 -11.61
C ARG A 86 -22.69 -6.88 -13.10
N ASP A 87 -22.50 -8.14 -13.46
CA ASP A 87 -22.51 -8.66 -14.82
C ASP A 87 -23.88 -9.30 -15.08
N THR A 88 -24.67 -8.74 -15.98
CA THR A 88 -26.03 -9.20 -16.30
C THR A 88 -26.08 -10.15 -17.50
N ASN A 89 -25.00 -10.25 -18.29
CA ASN A 89 -24.96 -11.05 -19.52
C ASN A 89 -24.05 -12.30 -19.41
N GLY A 90 -23.28 -12.41 -18.33
CA GLY A 90 -22.41 -13.54 -18.01
C GLY A 90 -21.09 -13.58 -18.78
N ASP A 91 -20.68 -12.47 -19.41
CA ASP A 91 -19.43 -12.40 -20.19
C ASP A 91 -18.17 -12.17 -19.31
N GLY A 92 -18.36 -12.03 -18.00
CA GLY A 92 -17.31 -11.78 -17.02
C GLY A 92 -16.96 -10.30 -16.84
N ARG A 93 -17.70 -9.37 -17.48
CA ARG A 93 -17.51 -7.92 -17.39
C ARG A 93 -18.73 -7.28 -16.75
N ALA A 94 -18.47 -6.32 -15.86
CA ALA A 94 -19.55 -5.59 -15.21
C ALA A 94 -20.16 -4.56 -16.16
N ASP A 95 -21.47 -4.65 -16.38
CA ASP A 95 -22.26 -3.69 -17.17
C ASP A 95 -23.16 -2.80 -16.29
N VAL A 96 -23.36 -3.18 -15.02
CA VAL A 96 -24.07 -2.36 -14.03
C VAL A 96 -23.11 -1.88 -12.95
N ILE A 97 -23.08 -0.56 -12.73
CA ILE A 97 -22.27 0.11 -11.72
C ILE A 97 -23.18 1.02 -10.88
N LYS A 98 -23.19 0.83 -9.56
CA LYS A 98 -23.97 1.63 -8.60
C LYS A 98 -23.10 2.09 -7.44
N ARG A 99 -23.50 3.19 -6.79
CA ARG A 99 -22.85 3.73 -5.58
C ARG A 99 -23.84 3.81 -4.44
N PHE A 100 -23.36 3.60 -3.22
CA PHE A 100 -24.15 3.69 -2.00
C PHE A 100 -23.24 3.69 -0.75
N GLY A 101 -23.85 3.88 0.42
CA GLY A 101 -23.26 3.63 1.74
C GLY A 101 -22.22 4.64 2.23
N GLY A 102 -21.98 4.61 3.55
CA GLY A 102 -21.15 5.57 4.26
C GLY A 102 -21.96 6.75 4.80
N LEU A 103 -21.28 7.64 5.53
CA LEU A 103 -21.85 8.83 6.16
C LEU A 103 -21.19 10.11 5.63
N ALA A 104 -21.96 11.19 5.53
CA ALA A 104 -21.49 12.51 5.08
C ALA A 104 -20.28 13.11 5.83
N ARG A 105 -20.06 12.71 7.10
CA ARG A 105 -18.99 13.26 7.96
C ARG A 105 -17.67 12.51 7.83
N GLU A 106 -17.61 11.49 6.97
CA GLU A 106 -16.39 10.74 6.70
C GLU A 106 -15.34 11.67 6.08
N ARG A 107 -14.15 11.73 6.69
CA ARG A 107 -12.94 12.35 6.12
C ARG A 107 -12.27 11.45 5.08
N ALA A 108 -13.03 10.51 4.53
CA ALA A 108 -12.84 9.88 3.25
C ALA A 108 -11.67 8.89 3.16
N TYR A 109 -11.36 8.07 4.18
CA TYR A 109 -10.36 6.99 4.03
C TYR A 109 -10.96 5.59 4.23
N GLY A 110 -11.52 5.05 3.14
CA GLY A 110 -12.09 3.72 3.09
C GLY A 110 -11.04 2.61 3.14
N THR A 111 -11.33 1.56 3.92
CA THR A 111 -10.45 0.39 4.02
C THR A 111 -11.21 -0.88 3.64
N ALA A 112 -11.91 -1.51 4.57
CA ALA A 112 -12.34 -2.90 4.43
C ALA A 112 -13.57 -3.09 3.53
N MET A 113 -13.69 -4.31 3.01
CA MET A 113 -14.89 -4.85 2.36
C MET A 113 -14.91 -6.36 2.59
N ARG A 114 -15.92 -6.87 3.30
CA ARG A 114 -16.04 -8.30 3.66
C ARG A 114 -17.51 -8.71 3.66
N ILE A 115 -17.79 -9.97 3.33
CA ILE A 115 -19.11 -10.57 3.53
C ILE A 115 -19.00 -11.60 4.64
N TYR A 116 -19.86 -11.49 5.64
CA TYR A 116 -19.89 -12.39 6.79
C TYR A 116 -21.33 -12.58 7.29
N ASN A 117 -21.75 -13.84 7.45
CA ASN A 117 -23.08 -14.22 7.94
C ASN A 117 -24.26 -13.49 7.25
N GLY A 118 -24.19 -13.32 5.93
CA GLY A 118 -25.25 -12.66 5.14
C GLY A 118 -25.27 -11.13 5.22
N TYR A 119 -24.21 -10.51 5.77
CA TYR A 119 -24.04 -9.06 5.80
C TYR A 119 -22.81 -8.64 5.01
N LEU A 120 -22.92 -7.50 4.34
CA LEU A 120 -21.82 -6.77 3.72
C LEU A 120 -21.23 -5.80 4.74
N TYR A 121 -20.01 -6.04 5.20
CA TYR A 121 -19.27 -5.16 6.10
C TYR A 121 -18.25 -4.32 5.33
N PHE A 122 -18.12 -3.07 5.75
CA PHE A 122 -17.13 -2.15 5.19
C PHE A 122 -16.77 -1.09 6.22
N SER A 123 -15.63 -0.42 6.03
CA SER A 123 -15.15 0.55 7.01
C SER A 123 -14.67 1.86 6.39
N SER A 124 -14.77 2.91 7.20
CA SER A 124 -14.12 4.21 7.00
C SER A 124 -13.03 4.37 8.06
N GLU A 125 -12.48 5.59 8.18
CA GLU A 125 -11.47 5.92 9.18
C GLU A 125 -11.95 5.81 10.64
N LEU A 126 -13.24 6.04 10.90
CA LEU A 126 -13.80 6.00 12.26
C LEU A 126 -14.80 4.87 12.48
N TYR A 127 -15.34 4.23 11.44
CA TYR A 127 -16.48 3.35 11.60
C TYR A 127 -16.32 2.03 10.87
N VAL A 128 -16.93 0.99 11.45
CA VAL A 128 -17.28 -0.25 10.74
C VAL A 128 -18.80 -0.28 10.60
N TYR A 129 -19.26 -0.49 9.38
CA TYR A 129 -20.67 -0.55 9.01
C TYR A 129 -21.06 -1.94 8.52
N ARG A 130 -22.36 -2.20 8.46
CA ARG A 130 -22.89 -3.31 7.67
C ARG A 130 -24.25 -3.04 7.05
N TYR A 131 -24.52 -3.77 5.96
CA TYR A 131 -25.85 -3.94 5.38
C TYR A 131 -26.23 -5.41 5.37
N LYS A 132 -27.51 -5.72 5.56
CA LYS A 132 -28.02 -7.08 5.35
C LYS A 132 -28.16 -7.33 3.85
N LEU A 133 -27.50 -8.36 3.34
CA LEU A 133 -27.66 -8.77 1.95
C LEU A 133 -28.98 -9.53 1.79
N LYS A 134 -29.73 -9.18 0.74
CA LYS A 134 -30.95 -9.89 0.34
C LYS A 134 -30.76 -10.45 -1.07
N PRO A 135 -31.28 -11.65 -1.37
CA PRO A 135 -31.18 -12.22 -2.71
C PRO A 135 -31.69 -11.28 -3.80
N GLY A 136 -30.91 -11.11 -4.87
CA GLY A 136 -31.26 -10.31 -6.05
C GLY A 136 -30.97 -8.81 -5.94
N GLU A 137 -30.87 -8.25 -4.74
CA GLU A 137 -30.58 -6.83 -4.53
C GLU A 137 -29.09 -6.53 -4.73
N LEU A 138 -28.75 -5.74 -5.76
CA LEU A 138 -27.38 -5.26 -5.96
C LEU A 138 -27.00 -4.23 -4.89
N VAL A 139 -27.85 -3.21 -4.73
CA VAL A 139 -27.73 -2.21 -3.66
C VAL A 139 -28.65 -2.64 -2.53
N PRO A 140 -28.13 -2.92 -1.32
CA PRO A 140 -28.95 -3.37 -0.21
C PRO A 140 -30.03 -2.35 0.18
N SER A 141 -31.29 -2.79 0.26
CA SER A 141 -32.41 -1.97 0.73
C SER A 141 -32.52 -1.90 2.25
N SER A 142 -31.78 -2.75 2.98
CA SER A 142 -31.74 -2.73 4.44
C SER A 142 -31.15 -1.41 4.96
N PRO A 143 -31.55 -0.94 6.15
CA PRO A 143 -30.86 0.18 6.79
C PRO A 143 -29.37 -0.16 7.00
N MET A 144 -28.52 0.87 6.90
CA MET A 144 -27.13 0.75 7.27
C MET A 144 -27.01 0.70 8.79
N GLU A 145 -26.27 -0.27 9.31
CA GLU A 145 -25.99 -0.39 10.74
C GLU A 145 -24.55 0.02 11.02
N VAL A 146 -24.34 0.81 12.08
CA VAL A 146 -23.00 1.07 12.64
C VAL A 146 -22.67 -0.09 13.58
N VAL A 147 -21.61 -0.82 13.28
CA VAL A 147 -21.14 -1.97 14.08
C VAL A 147 -20.20 -1.49 15.17
N MET A 148 -19.22 -0.68 14.79
CA MET A 148 -18.21 -0.13 15.68
C MET A 148 -17.88 1.33 15.30
N ALA A 149 -17.70 2.18 16.30
CA ALA A 149 -17.25 3.56 16.16
C ALA A 149 -15.98 3.79 16.99
N ASP A 150 -14.98 4.41 16.36
CA ASP A 150 -13.81 4.96 17.02
C ASP A 150 -14.19 6.35 17.58
N ASP A 151 -14.40 6.41 18.90
CA ASP A 151 -14.87 7.59 19.62
C ASP A 151 -13.74 8.43 20.23
N HIS A 152 -12.48 8.10 19.93
CA HIS A 152 -11.33 8.81 20.50
C HIS A 152 -11.17 10.23 19.92
N PRO A 153 -10.78 11.20 20.76
CA PRO A 153 -10.56 12.59 20.34
C PRO A 153 -9.18 12.75 19.67
N HIS A 154 -8.91 12.04 18.57
CA HIS A 154 -7.61 12.07 17.88
C HIS A 154 -7.63 12.79 16.53
N GLY A 155 -8.80 13.23 16.05
CA GLY A 155 -8.91 13.84 14.72
C GLY A 155 -8.39 12.91 13.62
N MET A 156 -7.85 13.50 12.54
CA MET A 156 -7.24 12.72 11.45
C MET A 156 -5.73 12.63 11.66
N HIS A 157 -5.18 11.41 11.62
CA HIS A 157 -3.76 11.12 11.88
C HIS A 157 -3.21 10.02 10.96
N GLU A 158 -1.93 9.66 11.12
CA GLU A 158 -1.31 8.56 10.36
C GLU A 158 -1.99 7.21 10.64
N HIS A 159 -2.05 6.31 9.65
CA HIS A 159 -2.54 4.92 9.82
C HIS A 159 -3.96 4.75 10.38
N ILE A 160 -4.89 5.65 10.02
CA ILE A 160 -6.29 5.59 10.47
C ILE A 160 -7.15 4.50 9.77
N ALA A 161 -6.53 3.61 9.00
CA ALA A 161 -7.23 2.52 8.33
C ALA A 161 -7.86 1.55 9.34
N LYS A 162 -9.06 1.04 9.01
CA LYS A 162 -9.79 0.06 9.83
C LYS A 162 -10.04 -1.25 9.08
N PRO A 163 -9.01 -2.08 8.80
CA PRO A 163 -9.26 -3.41 8.25
C PRO A 163 -10.02 -4.27 9.26
N ILE A 164 -10.78 -5.24 8.74
CA ILE A 164 -11.56 -6.16 9.57
C ILE A 164 -11.45 -7.60 9.04
N THR A 165 -11.53 -8.57 9.94
CA THR A 165 -11.78 -9.98 9.63
C THR A 165 -12.59 -10.64 10.76
N PHE A 166 -13.05 -11.87 10.53
CA PHE A 166 -13.97 -12.57 11.41
C PHE A 166 -13.50 -13.99 11.68
N ASP A 167 -13.70 -14.48 12.90
CA ASP A 167 -13.52 -15.89 13.21
C ASP A 167 -14.82 -16.70 13.08
N LYS A 168 -14.72 -18.01 13.34
CA LYS A 168 -15.87 -18.93 13.33
C LYS A 168 -16.77 -18.78 14.57
N ALA A 169 -16.29 -18.12 15.62
CA ALA A 169 -17.00 -17.98 16.89
C ALA A 169 -17.90 -16.74 16.92
N GLY A 170 -17.89 -15.91 15.87
CA GLY A 170 -18.70 -14.70 15.81
C GLY A 170 -17.97 -13.45 16.28
N HIS A 171 -16.64 -13.48 16.40
CA HIS A 171 -15.86 -12.29 16.72
C HIS A 171 -15.41 -11.55 15.47
N MET A 172 -15.36 -10.23 15.56
CA MET A 172 -14.78 -9.33 14.58
C MET A 172 -13.47 -8.76 15.14
N TYR A 173 -12.40 -8.79 14.36
CA TYR A 173 -11.11 -8.20 14.71
C TYR A 173 -10.90 -6.92 13.93
N VAL A 174 -10.56 -5.83 14.62
CA VAL A 174 -10.32 -4.52 14.01
C VAL A 174 -8.97 -3.99 14.45
N ALA A 175 -8.14 -3.57 13.50
CA ALA A 175 -6.89 -2.89 13.81
C ALA A 175 -7.11 -1.40 14.10
N PHE A 176 -6.40 -0.87 15.10
CA PHE A 176 -6.30 0.55 15.38
C PHE A 176 -4.84 0.96 15.15
N GLY A 177 -4.56 1.53 13.98
CA GLY A 177 -3.21 1.93 13.61
C GLY A 177 -2.68 3.11 14.45
N ALA A 178 -1.36 3.21 14.51
CA ALA A 178 -0.63 4.18 15.32
C ALA A 178 -0.74 5.61 14.74
N PRO A 179 -0.98 6.64 15.57
CA PRO A 179 -1.03 8.04 15.11
C PRO A 179 0.32 8.65 14.66
N SER A 180 1.43 7.92 14.80
CA SER A 180 2.79 8.41 14.51
C SER A 180 3.69 7.33 13.92
N ASN A 181 4.88 7.74 13.46
CA ASN A 181 5.85 6.82 12.91
C ASN A 181 6.46 5.88 13.97
N CYS A 182 6.97 6.45 15.08
CA CYS A 182 7.70 5.76 16.15
C CYS A 182 7.48 6.35 17.55
N CYS A 183 6.32 6.94 17.82
CA CYS A 183 5.94 7.47 19.15
C CYS A 183 6.94 8.51 19.71
N GLN A 184 7.28 9.50 18.89
CA GLN A 184 8.13 10.63 19.28
C GLN A 184 7.28 11.80 19.78
N PRO A 185 7.80 12.68 20.67
CA PRO A 185 7.10 13.89 21.10
C PRO A 185 6.72 14.81 19.94
N LYS A 186 7.62 14.96 18.96
CA LYS A 186 7.35 15.58 17.67
C LYS A 186 7.68 14.57 16.57
N ASN A 187 6.65 14.13 15.87
CA ASN A 187 6.74 13.04 14.91
C ASN A 187 7.80 13.32 13.83
N ARG A 188 8.56 12.30 13.44
CA ARG A 188 9.56 12.35 12.36
C ARG A 188 10.59 13.48 12.51
N THR A 189 10.99 13.81 13.73
CA THR A 189 12.10 14.75 13.98
C THR A 189 13.42 13.98 14.01
N PRO A 190 14.44 14.37 13.22
CA PRO A 190 15.75 13.72 13.24
C PRO A 190 16.40 13.74 14.63
N ASP A 191 17.08 12.64 14.96
CA ASP A 191 17.77 12.39 16.23
C ASP A 191 16.92 12.54 17.50
N MET A 192 15.59 12.63 17.39
CA MET A 192 14.70 12.80 18.53
C MET A 192 14.37 11.46 19.21
N ALA A 193 14.57 11.39 20.51
CA ALA A 193 14.18 10.24 21.33
C ALA A 193 12.66 10.00 21.31
N GLY A 194 12.26 8.74 21.46
CA GLY A 194 10.88 8.32 21.62
C GLY A 194 10.36 8.56 23.03
N ILE A 195 9.03 8.50 23.19
CA ILE A 195 8.38 8.53 24.51
C ILE A 195 8.37 7.11 25.07
N ASP A 196 8.99 6.90 26.24
CA ASP A 196 9.03 5.59 26.93
C ASP A 196 8.53 5.74 28.39
N PRO A 197 7.38 5.15 28.77
CA PRO A 197 6.50 4.32 27.94
C PRO A 197 5.70 5.14 26.93
N CYS A 198 5.48 4.57 25.74
CA CYS A 198 4.68 5.17 24.68
C CYS A 198 3.18 5.18 25.07
N PRO A 199 2.54 6.35 25.22
CA PRO A 199 1.14 6.44 25.62
C PRO A 199 0.19 5.97 24.52
N MET A 200 0.60 5.99 23.25
CA MET A 200 -0.24 5.59 22.13
C MET A 200 -0.63 4.10 22.16
N LEU A 201 0.09 3.25 22.91
CA LEU A 201 -0.21 1.82 23.03
C LEU A 201 -1.47 1.52 23.87
N GLU A 202 -2.01 2.52 24.56
CA GLU A 202 -3.27 2.40 25.28
C GLU A 202 -4.41 2.11 24.30
N ASP A 203 -4.56 2.95 23.27
CA ASP A 203 -5.70 2.93 22.35
C ASP A 203 -5.33 2.63 20.88
N HIS A 204 -4.04 2.59 20.55
CA HIS A 204 -3.55 2.40 19.18
C HIS A 204 -2.37 1.43 19.10
N GLY A 205 -1.92 1.14 17.87
CA GLY A 205 -0.80 0.25 17.62
C GLY A 205 -1.14 -1.21 17.94
N GLY A 206 -2.35 -1.67 17.60
CA GLY A 206 -2.83 -2.99 18.01
C GLY A 206 -4.10 -3.46 17.28
N ILE A 207 -4.61 -4.61 17.70
CA ILE A 207 -5.83 -5.23 17.19
C ILE A 207 -6.78 -5.49 18.36
N TRP A 208 -8.05 -5.13 18.20
CA TRP A 208 -9.12 -5.34 19.17
C TRP A 208 -10.14 -6.34 18.63
N GLN A 209 -10.66 -7.19 19.51
CA GLN A 209 -11.69 -8.17 19.25
C GLN A 209 -13.04 -7.66 19.76
N PHE A 210 -14.08 -7.76 18.93
CA PHE A 210 -15.45 -7.33 19.17
C PHE A 210 -16.43 -8.47 18.89
N ASP A 211 -17.65 -8.36 19.39
CA ASP A 211 -18.74 -9.27 18.99
C ASP A 211 -19.31 -8.80 17.64
N ALA A 212 -19.19 -9.62 16.59
CA ALA A 212 -19.67 -9.26 15.25
C ALA A 212 -21.20 -9.10 15.18
N ASN A 213 -21.94 -9.65 16.14
CA ASN A 213 -23.41 -9.58 16.15
C ASN A 213 -23.95 -8.33 16.84
N LYS A 214 -23.12 -7.61 17.61
CA LYS A 214 -23.49 -6.37 18.29
C LYS A 214 -23.24 -5.14 17.43
N THR A 215 -24.15 -4.18 17.52
CA THR A 215 -24.03 -2.87 16.86
C THR A 215 -23.70 -1.79 17.88
N ASN A 216 -23.24 -0.63 17.38
CA ASN A 216 -22.89 0.55 18.16
C ASN A 216 -21.84 0.31 19.25
N GLN A 217 -20.88 -0.58 18.98
CA GLN A 217 -19.73 -0.79 19.86
C GLN A 217 -18.75 0.39 19.74
N THR A 218 -18.02 0.66 20.81
CA THR A 218 -16.84 1.54 20.84
C THR A 218 -15.61 0.71 21.21
N GLN A 219 -14.39 1.25 21.10
CA GLN A 219 -13.20 0.48 21.45
C GLN A 219 -13.25 -0.08 22.89
N LYS A 220 -13.91 0.62 23.82
CA LYS A 220 -14.10 0.20 25.22
C LYS A 220 -14.91 -1.09 25.36
N ASP A 221 -15.79 -1.38 24.40
CA ASP A 221 -16.55 -2.63 24.34
C ASP A 221 -15.71 -3.79 23.77
N GLY A 222 -14.61 -3.45 23.07
CA GLY A 222 -13.68 -4.41 22.50
C GLY A 222 -12.61 -4.83 23.49
N ARG A 223 -12.10 -6.05 23.31
CA ARG A 223 -10.96 -6.56 24.05
C ARG A 223 -9.68 -6.36 23.23
N ARG A 224 -8.65 -5.72 23.78
CA ARG A 224 -7.33 -5.66 23.13
C ARG A 224 -6.77 -7.07 22.97
N TYR A 225 -6.67 -7.52 21.72
CA TYR A 225 -6.24 -8.86 21.34
C TYR A 225 -4.72 -8.93 21.14
N ALA A 226 -4.13 -7.89 20.52
CA ALA A 226 -2.69 -7.76 20.35
C ALA A 226 -2.26 -6.28 20.37
N THR A 227 -1.01 -6.01 20.72
CA THR A 227 -0.38 -4.68 20.74
C THR A 227 0.95 -4.69 20.01
N GLY A 228 1.62 -3.54 19.93
CA GLY A 228 2.90 -3.37 19.27
C GLY A 228 2.86 -3.54 17.75
N LEU A 229 1.72 -3.24 17.13
CA LEU A 229 1.47 -3.33 15.70
C LEU A 229 1.26 -1.95 15.08
N ARG A 230 2.29 -1.37 14.44
CA ARG A 230 2.27 0.02 13.94
C ARG A 230 1.04 0.34 13.07
N SER A 231 0.87 -0.42 11.99
CA SER A 231 -0.18 -0.18 11.00
C SER A 231 -0.46 -1.51 10.32
N VAL A 232 -1.71 -1.97 10.44
CA VAL A 232 -2.18 -3.19 9.78
C VAL A 232 -3.22 -2.74 8.76
N VAL A 233 -3.08 -3.23 7.53
CA VAL A 233 -4.04 -3.00 6.45
C VAL A 233 -4.46 -4.34 5.85
N GLY A 234 -3.51 -5.24 5.60
CA GLY A 234 -3.80 -6.63 5.28
C GLY A 234 -3.94 -7.50 6.52
N MET A 235 -5.13 -8.08 6.74
CA MET A 235 -5.35 -9.11 7.75
C MET A 235 -6.46 -10.04 7.30
N ASP A 236 -6.35 -11.32 7.68
CA ASP A 236 -7.40 -12.29 7.44
C ASP A 236 -7.36 -13.42 8.47
N TRP A 237 -8.48 -14.11 8.63
CA TRP A 237 -8.60 -15.28 9.49
C TRP A 237 -8.37 -16.54 8.67
N ASN A 238 -7.37 -17.32 9.04
CA ASN A 238 -7.16 -18.63 8.42
C ASN A 238 -8.09 -19.65 9.06
N PHE A 239 -9.13 -20.07 8.34
CA PHE A 239 -10.08 -21.06 8.83
C PHE A 239 -9.54 -22.50 8.89
N ALA A 240 -8.38 -22.77 8.25
CA ALA A 240 -7.75 -24.09 8.26
C ALA A 240 -7.01 -24.37 9.57
N ASP A 241 -6.33 -23.37 10.14
CA ASP A 241 -5.62 -23.48 11.42
C ASP A 241 -6.23 -22.62 12.54
N ASN A 242 -7.40 -22.03 12.26
CA ASN A 242 -8.21 -21.23 13.17
C ASN A 242 -7.41 -20.10 13.86
N SER A 243 -6.67 -19.32 13.07
CA SER A 243 -5.77 -18.29 13.58
C SER A 243 -5.89 -16.98 12.80
N LEU A 244 -5.71 -15.87 13.50
CA LEU A 244 -5.60 -14.55 12.89
C LEU A 244 -4.20 -14.36 12.30
N TYR A 245 -4.13 -13.83 11.07
CA TYR A 245 -2.90 -13.37 10.46
C TYR A 245 -3.00 -11.88 10.12
N ALA A 246 -1.92 -11.13 10.38
CA ALA A 246 -1.87 -9.70 10.13
C ALA A 246 -0.52 -9.29 9.54
N LEU A 247 -0.57 -8.42 8.55
CA LEU A 247 0.59 -7.81 7.90
C LEU A 247 0.78 -6.40 8.45
N GLN A 248 1.82 -6.22 9.25
CA GLN A 248 2.26 -4.94 9.76
C GLN A 248 3.10 -4.22 8.71
N HIS A 249 2.79 -2.95 8.48
CA HIS A 249 3.70 -2.02 7.81
C HIS A 249 4.79 -1.58 8.78
N GLY A 250 6.05 -1.82 8.43
CA GLY A 250 7.23 -1.34 9.17
C GLY A 250 7.27 0.18 9.28
N ARG A 251 8.16 0.71 10.13
CA ARG A 251 8.34 2.17 10.23
C ARG A 251 8.99 2.74 8.95
N ASP A 252 8.73 4.02 8.71
CA ASP A 252 9.27 4.78 7.57
C ASP A 252 10.53 5.54 7.99
N ASP A 253 11.42 5.95 7.07
CA ASP A 253 12.38 7.08 7.20
C ASP A 253 13.71 6.83 7.92
N PHE A 254 14.29 5.62 7.87
CA PHE A 254 15.55 5.37 8.60
C PHE A 254 16.66 6.34 8.17
N LEU A 255 16.84 6.54 6.86
CA LEU A 255 17.82 7.49 6.35
C LEU A 255 17.52 8.93 6.78
N MET A 256 16.27 9.38 6.65
CA MET A 256 15.90 10.77 6.93
C MET A 256 16.03 11.13 8.42
N LEU A 257 15.69 10.20 9.31
CA LEU A 257 15.71 10.45 10.76
C LEU A 257 17.05 10.12 11.43
N TRP A 258 17.83 9.22 10.82
CA TRP A 258 19.02 8.60 11.43
C TRP A 258 20.13 8.37 10.41
N ALA A 259 20.44 9.39 9.59
CA ALA A 259 21.39 9.33 8.47
C ALA A 259 22.81 8.87 8.88
N GLU A 260 23.21 9.12 10.13
CA GLU A 260 24.51 8.68 10.68
C GLU A 260 24.52 7.19 11.07
N LYS A 261 23.35 6.55 11.21
CA LYS A 261 23.20 5.16 11.64
C LYS A 261 22.83 4.22 10.50
N TYR A 262 22.08 4.70 9.51
CA TYR A 262 21.57 3.89 8.41
C TYR A 262 21.96 4.46 7.07
N SER A 263 22.50 3.60 6.21
CA SER A 263 22.75 3.91 4.82
C SER A 263 21.45 4.04 4.02
N PRO A 264 21.49 4.71 2.86
CA PRO A 264 20.33 4.77 1.97
C PRO A 264 19.82 3.38 1.55
N TRP A 265 20.74 2.42 1.39
CA TRP A 265 20.37 1.06 1.03
C TRP A 265 19.63 0.36 2.16
N GLU A 266 20.14 0.47 3.39
CA GLU A 266 19.45 -0.08 4.56
C GLU A 266 18.07 0.53 4.71
N SER A 267 17.91 1.84 4.54
CA SER A 267 16.61 2.48 4.59
C SER A 267 15.64 2.01 3.50
N ALA A 268 16.13 1.51 2.36
CA ALA A 268 15.30 0.99 1.27
C ALA A 268 14.89 -0.49 1.45
N VAL A 269 15.53 -1.22 2.37
CA VAL A 269 15.22 -2.66 2.62
C VAL A 269 14.86 -2.97 4.07
N LEU A 270 15.10 -2.04 4.99
CA LEU A 270 14.72 -2.09 6.41
C LEU A 270 13.85 -0.87 6.80
N PRO A 271 13.00 -1.03 7.83
CA PRO A 271 12.68 -2.28 8.52
C PRO A 271 11.74 -3.18 7.70
N ALA A 272 11.66 -4.46 8.04
CA ALA A 272 10.77 -5.38 7.34
C ALA A 272 9.29 -4.94 7.39
N GLU A 273 8.53 -5.29 6.35
CA GLU A 273 7.08 -5.53 6.50
C GLU A 273 6.91 -6.91 7.14
N GLU A 274 6.01 -7.04 8.11
CA GLU A 274 6.00 -8.22 8.99
C GLU A 274 4.68 -8.98 8.93
N LEU A 275 4.71 -10.27 8.58
CA LEU A 275 3.54 -11.16 8.71
C LEU A 275 3.58 -11.87 10.06
N PHE A 276 2.54 -11.64 10.88
CA PHE A 276 2.35 -12.33 12.14
C PHE A 276 1.23 -13.36 12.05
N LYS A 277 1.43 -14.51 12.71
CA LYS A 277 0.34 -15.33 13.21
C LYS A 277 -0.04 -14.78 14.59
N VAL A 278 -1.08 -13.95 14.64
CA VAL A 278 -1.43 -13.15 15.80
C VAL A 278 -2.09 -14.00 16.87
N LYS A 279 -1.56 -13.93 18.10
CA LYS A 279 -2.07 -14.61 19.28
C LYS A 279 -2.64 -13.59 20.25
N GLU A 280 -3.59 -14.03 21.07
CA GLU A 280 -4.08 -13.23 22.19
C GLU A 280 -2.92 -12.82 23.12
N GLY A 281 -2.84 -11.53 23.45
CA GLY A 281 -1.79 -10.95 24.30
C GLY A 281 -0.45 -10.73 23.61
N MET A 282 -0.34 -10.97 22.31
CA MET A 282 0.90 -10.74 21.55
C MET A 282 1.33 -9.27 21.57
N ASP A 283 2.63 -9.03 21.71
CA ASP A 283 3.28 -7.73 21.48
C ASP A 283 4.21 -7.82 20.27
N GLY A 284 3.87 -7.14 19.17
CA GLY A 284 4.67 -7.07 17.94
C GLY A 284 5.91 -6.17 18.04
N GLY A 285 6.06 -5.43 19.13
CA GLY A 285 7.25 -4.67 19.50
C GLY A 285 7.29 -3.21 19.08
N TRP A 286 6.41 -2.73 18.18
CA TRP A 286 6.32 -1.29 17.93
C TRP A 286 5.88 -0.54 19.22
N PRO A 287 6.35 0.68 19.51
CA PRO A 287 7.33 1.47 18.76
C PRO A 287 8.78 1.14 19.07
N TYR A 288 9.05 0.29 20.07
CA TYR A 288 10.39 0.09 20.60
C TYR A 288 11.28 -0.74 19.67
N CYS A 289 10.69 -1.62 18.88
CA CYS A 289 11.39 -2.64 18.12
C CYS A 289 10.99 -2.64 16.65
N TYR A 290 11.93 -2.99 15.78
CA TYR A 290 11.69 -3.30 14.37
C TYR A 290 12.31 -4.67 14.03
N TYR A 291 11.82 -5.32 12.98
CA TYR A 291 12.41 -6.57 12.50
C TYR A 291 13.42 -6.33 11.39
N ASP A 292 14.59 -6.93 11.52
CA ASP A 292 15.59 -7.07 10.47
C ASP A 292 15.56 -8.51 9.97
N GLN A 293 14.96 -8.69 8.80
CA GLN A 293 14.81 -9.97 8.11
C GLN A 293 16.13 -10.54 7.57
N VAL A 294 17.15 -9.69 7.38
CA VAL A 294 18.49 -10.15 6.98
C VAL A 294 19.20 -10.77 8.18
N GLN A 295 19.03 -10.20 9.37
CA GLN A 295 19.59 -10.73 10.61
C GLN A 295 18.71 -11.78 11.29
N GLY A 296 17.42 -11.86 10.94
CA GLY A 296 16.44 -12.72 11.59
C GLY A 296 16.11 -12.31 13.03
N LYS A 297 16.17 -11.00 13.34
CA LYS A 297 16.08 -10.48 14.72
C LYS A 297 15.17 -9.26 14.83
N LYS A 298 14.48 -9.17 15.98
CA LYS A 298 13.89 -7.91 16.45
C LYS A 298 15.00 -7.08 17.10
N LEU A 299 15.14 -5.83 16.66
CA LEU A 299 16.17 -4.90 17.09
C LEU A 299 15.52 -3.64 17.65
N LEU A 300 16.19 -2.99 18.58
CA LEU A 300 15.74 -1.76 19.19
C LEU A 300 15.73 -0.64 18.14
N ASN A 301 14.63 0.11 18.08
CA ASN A 301 14.53 1.30 17.26
C ASN A 301 15.50 2.39 17.78
N PRO A 302 16.09 3.21 16.89
CA PRO A 302 17.04 4.25 17.28
C PRO A 302 16.47 5.28 18.26
N GLU A 303 15.17 5.57 18.16
CA GLU A 303 14.42 6.44 19.08
C GLU A 303 14.56 6.01 20.55
N TYR A 304 14.89 4.74 20.80
CA TYR A 304 15.02 4.12 22.12
C TYR A 304 16.45 3.65 22.41
N GLY A 305 17.45 4.16 21.67
CA GLY A 305 18.86 3.83 21.86
C GLY A 305 19.40 2.74 20.91
N GLY A 306 18.62 2.34 19.91
CA GLY A 306 19.05 1.39 18.88
C GLY A 306 20.23 1.87 18.02
N ASP A 307 21.00 0.90 17.55
CA ASP A 307 22.21 1.08 16.72
C ASP A 307 22.26 0.12 15.52
N GLY A 308 21.14 -0.55 15.21
CA GLY A 308 21.08 -1.58 14.17
C GLY A 308 21.61 -2.96 14.60
N LYS A 309 21.99 -3.13 15.87
CA LYS A 309 22.54 -4.41 16.40
C LYS A 309 21.93 -4.80 17.74
N THR A 310 21.58 -3.81 18.56
CA THR A 310 21.07 -4.01 19.91
C THR A 310 19.68 -4.62 19.89
N VAL A 311 19.52 -5.77 20.54
CA VAL A 311 18.22 -6.42 20.75
C VAL A 311 17.51 -5.79 21.96
N GLY A 312 18.17 -5.71 23.12
CA GLY A 312 17.58 -5.13 24.33
C GLY A 312 16.23 -5.77 24.69
N ARG A 313 15.22 -4.93 24.97
CA ARG A 313 13.84 -5.36 25.31
C ARG A 313 13.12 -6.12 24.19
N CYS A 314 13.66 -6.12 22.98
CA CYS A 314 13.04 -6.71 21.80
C CYS A 314 13.12 -8.24 21.76
N ASP A 315 13.86 -8.86 22.68
CA ASP A 315 13.89 -10.31 22.86
C ASP A 315 12.56 -10.89 23.35
N LYS A 316 11.76 -10.07 24.06
CA LYS A 316 10.44 -10.41 24.59
C LYS A 316 9.29 -10.20 23.60
N CYS A 317 9.53 -9.48 22.52
CA CYS A 317 8.52 -9.23 21.50
C CYS A 317 8.33 -10.44 20.60
N GLU A 318 7.12 -10.63 20.07
CA GLU A 318 6.83 -11.71 19.14
C GLU A 318 7.66 -11.52 17.86
N LYS A 319 8.23 -12.62 17.36
CA LYS A 319 8.89 -12.63 16.06
C LYS A 319 7.86 -12.88 14.96
N PRO A 320 7.94 -12.19 13.81
CA PRO A 320 7.05 -12.46 12.71
C PRO A 320 7.32 -13.86 12.13
N LEU A 321 6.31 -14.42 11.48
CA LEU A 321 6.46 -15.64 10.67
C LEU A 321 7.46 -15.43 9.54
N ILE A 322 7.41 -14.23 8.93
CA ILE A 322 8.33 -13.79 7.89
C ILE A 322 8.39 -12.25 7.89
N GLY A 323 9.56 -11.71 7.54
CA GLY A 323 9.73 -10.31 7.17
C GLY A 323 9.95 -10.16 5.66
N PHE A 324 9.18 -9.29 5.01
CA PHE A 324 9.41 -8.87 3.62
C PHE A 324 10.30 -7.62 3.59
N PRO A 325 10.98 -7.32 2.46
CA PRO A 325 11.71 -6.07 2.32
C PRO A 325 10.84 -4.84 2.63
N ALA A 326 11.48 -3.82 3.19
CA ALA A 326 10.80 -2.62 3.63
C ALA A 326 9.95 -1.96 2.54
N HIS A 327 8.86 -1.35 3.00
CA HIS A 327 8.00 -0.44 2.26
C HIS A 327 7.17 -1.11 1.16
N TRP A 328 7.13 -2.43 1.03
CA TRP A 328 6.28 -3.10 0.03
C TRP A 328 4.77 -2.89 0.25
N ALA A 329 4.37 -2.38 1.42
CA ALA A 329 3.01 -1.98 1.74
C ALA A 329 1.96 -3.09 1.48
N PRO A 330 2.02 -4.22 2.19
CA PRO A 330 1.01 -5.27 2.09
C PRO A 330 -0.37 -4.75 2.56
N ASN A 331 -1.32 -4.65 1.64
CA ASN A 331 -2.58 -3.94 1.87
C ASN A 331 -3.82 -4.83 1.90
N ASP A 332 -3.75 -6.07 1.45
CA ASP A 332 -4.82 -7.06 1.65
C ASP A 332 -4.21 -8.46 1.64
N MET A 333 -4.92 -9.41 2.24
CA MET A 333 -4.57 -10.83 2.16
C MET A 333 -5.82 -11.70 2.17
N LEU A 334 -5.70 -12.88 1.58
CA LEU A 334 -6.77 -13.86 1.51
C LEU A 334 -6.22 -15.28 1.61
N PHE A 335 -6.80 -16.09 2.50
CA PHE A 335 -6.57 -17.53 2.49
C PHE A 335 -7.45 -18.22 1.46
N TYR A 336 -6.83 -18.86 0.45
CA TYR A 336 -7.59 -19.45 -0.65
C TYR A 336 -8.25 -20.77 -0.25
N GLN A 337 -9.58 -20.76 -0.20
CA GLN A 337 -10.41 -21.92 0.13
C GLN A 337 -11.10 -22.55 -1.09
N GLY A 338 -10.88 -22.03 -2.30
CA GLY A 338 -11.47 -22.53 -3.52
C GLY A 338 -10.87 -23.88 -3.95
N ASN A 339 -11.52 -24.53 -4.92
CA ASN A 339 -11.02 -25.76 -5.53
C ASN A 339 -10.66 -25.58 -7.00
N SER A 340 -10.76 -24.36 -7.54
CA SER A 340 -10.62 -24.11 -8.98
C SER A 340 -9.18 -23.92 -9.41
N PHE A 341 -8.31 -23.46 -8.52
CA PHE A 341 -6.87 -23.40 -8.74
C PHE A 341 -6.20 -24.77 -8.45
N PRO A 342 -4.94 -24.98 -8.89
CA PRO A 342 -4.15 -26.14 -8.49
C PRO A 342 -4.05 -26.32 -6.96
N ASP A 343 -3.99 -27.56 -6.48
CA ASP A 343 -4.08 -27.90 -5.06
C ASP A 343 -3.04 -27.20 -4.18
N ARG A 344 -1.87 -26.87 -4.72
CA ARG A 344 -0.82 -26.13 -3.99
C ARG A 344 -1.26 -24.74 -3.49
N TYR A 345 -2.30 -24.15 -4.10
CA TYR A 345 -2.86 -22.87 -3.66
C TYR A 345 -3.84 -23.02 -2.49
N LYS A 346 -4.38 -24.22 -2.27
CA LYS A 346 -5.37 -24.50 -1.22
C LYS A 346 -4.78 -24.18 0.16
N ASN A 347 -5.56 -23.44 0.95
CA ASN A 347 -5.21 -22.96 2.29
C ASN A 347 -3.97 -22.04 2.36
N GLY A 348 -3.36 -21.70 1.21
CA GLY A 348 -2.28 -20.73 1.15
C GLY A 348 -2.79 -19.30 1.17
N ALA A 349 -1.89 -18.35 1.42
CA ALA A 349 -2.19 -16.92 1.49
C ALA A 349 -1.80 -16.21 0.19
N PHE A 350 -2.75 -15.51 -0.43
CA PHE A 350 -2.44 -14.46 -1.40
C PHE A 350 -2.28 -13.13 -0.67
N ILE A 351 -1.31 -12.32 -1.08
CA ILE A 351 -0.99 -11.03 -0.45
C ILE A 351 -0.89 -9.96 -1.54
N ALA A 352 -1.60 -8.85 -1.38
CA ALA A 352 -1.48 -7.70 -2.26
C ALA A 352 -0.41 -6.75 -1.72
N PHE A 353 0.76 -6.74 -2.35
CA PHE A 353 1.75 -5.70 -2.11
C PHE A 353 1.38 -4.49 -2.98
N HIS A 354 1.15 -3.34 -2.34
CA HIS A 354 0.66 -2.13 -3.01
C HIS A 354 1.78 -1.28 -3.60
N GLY A 355 3.00 -1.53 -3.17
CA GLY A 355 4.21 -0.88 -3.65
C GLY A 355 4.60 0.36 -2.84
N SER A 356 5.91 0.55 -2.79
CA SER A 356 6.55 1.47 -1.87
C SER A 356 6.40 2.94 -2.23
N THR A 357 6.65 3.76 -1.21
CA THR A 357 6.73 5.23 -1.32
C THR A 357 8.06 5.77 -0.81
N ASN A 358 8.77 5.01 0.02
CA ASN A 358 9.89 5.47 0.84
C ASN A 358 11.18 4.65 0.63
N ARG A 359 11.66 4.57 -0.63
CA ARG A 359 12.87 3.79 -0.97
C ARG A 359 13.97 4.60 -1.64
N ALA A 360 13.80 5.91 -1.74
CA ALA A 360 14.78 6.78 -2.37
C ALA A 360 16.16 6.61 -1.68
N PRO A 361 17.26 6.58 -2.45
CA PRO A 361 17.38 6.83 -3.89
C PRO A 361 17.16 5.58 -4.78
N TYR A 362 16.79 4.43 -4.23
CA TYR A 362 16.55 3.20 -4.97
C TYR A 362 15.15 3.17 -5.61
N PRO A 363 14.91 2.33 -6.63
CA PRO A 363 13.58 2.15 -7.22
C PRO A 363 12.53 1.79 -6.18
N GLN A 364 11.29 2.17 -6.44
CA GLN A 364 10.15 1.67 -5.69
C GLN A 364 9.92 0.18 -6.00
N ALA A 365 9.39 -0.58 -5.05
CA ALA A 365 9.12 -2.02 -5.19
C ALA A 365 7.86 -2.47 -4.45
N GLY A 366 7.45 -3.71 -4.68
CA GLY A 366 6.29 -4.33 -4.03
C GLY A 366 4.99 -4.18 -4.83
N TYR A 367 5.01 -4.02 -6.15
CA TYR A 367 3.79 -3.82 -6.96
C TYR A 367 3.23 -5.13 -7.54
N PHE A 368 3.01 -6.15 -6.71
CA PHE A 368 2.63 -7.48 -7.17
C PHE A 368 1.73 -8.23 -6.17
N ILE A 369 1.10 -9.32 -6.62
CA ILE A 369 0.41 -10.27 -5.75
C ILE A 369 1.38 -11.41 -5.41
N GLY A 370 1.72 -11.55 -4.13
CA GLY A 370 2.50 -12.67 -3.62
C GLY A 370 1.62 -13.86 -3.25
N PHE A 371 2.21 -15.05 -3.20
CA PHE A 371 1.58 -16.26 -2.67
C PHE A 371 2.50 -16.98 -1.68
N MET A 372 1.92 -17.45 -0.58
CA MET A 372 2.58 -18.29 0.43
C MET A 372 1.81 -19.60 0.58
N SER A 373 2.49 -20.72 0.38
CA SER A 373 1.85 -22.04 0.46
C SER A 373 1.53 -22.46 1.88
N ALA A 374 0.49 -23.29 2.04
CA ALA A 374 0.29 -24.04 3.27
C ALA A 374 1.12 -25.33 3.23
N LYS A 375 1.92 -25.59 4.28
CA LYS A 375 2.69 -26.81 4.48
C LYS A 375 2.40 -27.36 5.87
N SER A 376 2.05 -28.64 5.95
CA SER A 376 1.77 -29.33 7.23
C SER A 376 0.73 -28.61 8.12
N GLY A 377 -0.33 -28.05 7.50
CA GLY A 377 -1.41 -27.36 8.21
C GLY A 377 -1.08 -25.95 8.70
N ALA A 378 0.08 -25.39 8.34
CA ALA A 378 0.46 -24.02 8.67
C ALA A 378 0.94 -23.27 7.41
N ILE A 379 0.94 -21.94 7.47
CA ILE A 379 1.53 -21.12 6.41
C ILE A 379 3.04 -21.24 6.45
N ALA A 380 3.62 -21.58 5.30
CA ALA A 380 5.06 -21.67 5.15
C ALA A 380 5.68 -20.26 5.10
N SER A 381 6.98 -20.15 5.36
CA SER A 381 7.71 -18.87 5.31
C SER A 381 8.35 -18.59 3.95
N ASP A 382 8.15 -19.45 2.95
CA ASP A 382 8.53 -19.19 1.56
C ASP A 382 7.38 -18.56 0.77
N TRP A 383 7.74 -17.68 -0.17
CA TRP A 383 6.79 -16.96 -1.00
C TRP A 383 7.23 -16.92 -2.47
N GLU A 384 6.25 -16.77 -3.34
CA GLU A 384 6.42 -16.65 -4.79
C GLU A 384 5.59 -15.48 -5.35
N VAL A 385 5.90 -15.06 -6.57
CA VAL A 385 5.11 -14.04 -7.28
C VAL A 385 3.97 -14.77 -7.99
N PHE A 386 2.73 -14.43 -7.65
CA PHE A 386 1.55 -14.97 -8.32
C PHE A 386 1.07 -14.07 -9.46
N ALA A 387 1.03 -12.76 -9.27
CA ALA A 387 0.66 -11.84 -10.34
C ALA A 387 1.55 -10.60 -10.31
N ASP A 388 2.04 -10.17 -11.47
CA ASP A 388 2.82 -8.93 -11.63
C ASP A 388 2.37 -8.20 -12.91
N GLY A 389 3.00 -7.06 -13.24
CA GLY A 389 2.66 -6.22 -14.39
C GLY A 389 1.90 -4.95 -14.00
N PHE A 390 1.54 -4.80 -12.72
CA PHE A 390 0.80 -3.65 -12.22
C PHE A 390 1.54 -2.33 -12.42
N ALA A 391 2.84 -2.30 -12.11
CA ALA A 391 3.65 -1.10 -12.27
C ALA A 391 3.72 -0.62 -13.74
N GLY A 392 3.70 -1.54 -14.72
CA GLY A 392 3.80 -1.21 -16.15
C GLY A 392 5.17 -0.66 -16.60
N VAL A 393 6.09 -0.41 -15.66
CA VAL A 393 7.45 0.09 -15.90
C VAL A 393 8.42 -0.54 -14.90
N ASP A 394 9.68 -0.70 -15.31
CA ASP A 394 10.80 -1.11 -14.45
C ASP A 394 12.08 -0.42 -14.96
N PRO A 395 12.85 0.30 -14.11
CA PRO A 395 12.59 0.57 -12.69
C PRO A 395 11.46 1.58 -12.47
N VAL A 396 10.79 1.48 -11.32
CA VAL A 396 9.80 2.46 -10.86
C VAL A 396 10.53 3.57 -10.10
N ALA A 397 10.75 4.74 -10.71
CA ALA A 397 11.50 5.82 -10.09
C ALA A 397 10.66 6.65 -9.10
N ASN A 398 9.41 6.92 -9.47
CA ASN A 398 8.42 7.62 -8.65
C ASN A 398 7.20 6.74 -8.46
N VAL A 399 6.49 6.95 -7.35
CA VAL A 399 5.22 6.26 -7.09
C VAL A 399 4.21 6.45 -8.24
N SER A 400 4.17 7.66 -8.81
CA SER A 400 3.28 8.02 -9.93
C SER A 400 3.60 7.31 -11.25
N ASP A 401 4.78 6.70 -11.37
CA ASP A 401 5.19 6.00 -12.59
C ASP A 401 4.50 4.62 -12.69
N ALA A 402 4.03 4.08 -11.56
CA ALA A 402 3.28 2.84 -11.53
C ALA A 402 1.88 3.04 -12.15
N VAL A 403 1.56 2.27 -13.18
CA VAL A 403 0.26 2.34 -13.87
C VAL A 403 -0.89 1.88 -12.97
N TYR A 404 -0.65 0.84 -12.19
CA TYR A 404 -1.60 0.23 -11.25
C TYR A 404 -0.89 -0.13 -9.94
N ARG A 405 -1.63 -0.15 -8.84
CA ARG A 405 -1.12 -0.54 -7.51
C ARG A 405 -2.03 -1.59 -6.85
N PRO A 406 -1.58 -2.85 -6.66
CA PRO A 406 -2.43 -3.93 -6.16
C PRO A 406 -3.06 -3.63 -4.80
N MET A 407 -4.33 -3.97 -4.64
CA MET A 407 -5.10 -3.53 -3.48
C MET A 407 -5.95 -4.64 -2.88
N GLY A 408 -7.18 -4.83 -3.33
CA GLY A 408 -8.10 -5.80 -2.75
C GLY A 408 -7.99 -7.17 -3.39
N ILE A 409 -8.14 -8.21 -2.58
CA ILE A 409 -8.21 -9.61 -3.03
C ILE A 409 -9.52 -10.22 -2.50
N ALA A 410 -10.26 -10.90 -3.37
CA ALA A 410 -11.42 -11.68 -2.95
C ALA A 410 -11.60 -12.93 -3.80
N MET A 411 -12.22 -13.97 -3.24
CA MET A 411 -12.55 -15.18 -3.98
C MET A 411 -14.01 -15.11 -4.46
N GLY A 412 -14.24 -15.45 -5.72
CA GLY A 412 -15.59 -15.63 -6.25
C GLY A 412 -16.22 -16.97 -5.82
N PRO A 413 -17.55 -17.11 -5.99
CA PRO A 413 -18.27 -18.34 -5.62
C PRO A 413 -17.80 -19.59 -6.39
N ASP A 414 -17.23 -19.38 -7.58
CA ASP A 414 -16.66 -20.44 -8.42
C ASP A 414 -15.19 -20.75 -8.08
N GLY A 415 -14.63 -20.15 -7.03
CA GLY A 415 -13.22 -20.29 -6.67
C GLY A 415 -12.25 -19.53 -7.56
N SER A 416 -12.71 -18.63 -8.44
CA SER A 416 -11.85 -17.66 -9.12
C SER A 416 -11.34 -16.59 -8.14
N LEU A 417 -10.23 -15.92 -8.48
CA LEU A 417 -9.64 -14.87 -7.64
C LEU A 417 -9.86 -13.51 -8.30
N TYR A 418 -10.41 -12.55 -7.56
CA TYR A 418 -10.57 -11.18 -8.00
C TYR A 418 -9.49 -10.31 -7.38
N LEU A 419 -8.90 -9.46 -8.21
CA LEU A 419 -7.82 -8.55 -7.85
C LEU A 419 -8.26 -7.12 -8.20
N SER A 420 -8.17 -6.18 -7.27
CA SER A 420 -8.36 -4.75 -7.56
C SER A 420 -7.05 -3.98 -7.48
N GLU A 421 -7.02 -2.81 -8.10
CA GLU A 421 -5.93 -1.85 -7.96
C GLU A 421 -6.46 -0.44 -7.61
N THR A 422 -5.65 0.35 -6.90
CA THR A 422 -6.12 1.62 -6.33
C THR A 422 -6.26 2.76 -7.32
N GLU A 423 -5.37 2.90 -8.29
CA GLU A 423 -5.18 4.17 -9.00
C GLU A 423 -6.29 4.44 -10.00
N LYS A 424 -6.71 3.44 -10.79
CA LYS A 424 -7.83 3.55 -11.73
C LYS A 424 -9.09 2.81 -11.25
N GLY A 425 -8.97 1.97 -10.22
CA GLY A 425 -10.04 1.09 -9.77
C GLY A 425 -10.28 -0.11 -10.70
N LYS A 426 -9.30 -0.50 -11.52
CA LYS A 426 -9.39 -1.67 -12.38
C LYS A 426 -9.56 -2.95 -11.55
N ILE A 427 -10.38 -3.88 -12.04
CA ILE A 427 -10.59 -5.18 -11.41
C ILE A 427 -10.39 -6.29 -12.45
N TRP A 428 -9.61 -7.30 -12.05
CA TRP A 428 -9.41 -8.53 -12.80
C TRP A 428 -10.07 -9.70 -12.10
N ARG A 429 -10.58 -10.65 -12.87
CA ARG A 429 -10.97 -11.99 -12.43
C ARG A 429 -9.97 -12.99 -13.01
N VAL A 430 -9.25 -13.69 -12.14
CA VAL A 430 -8.24 -14.68 -12.47
C VAL A 430 -8.84 -16.07 -12.36
N THR A 431 -8.71 -16.85 -13.43
CA THR A 431 -9.17 -18.24 -13.53
C THR A 431 -8.03 -19.16 -13.93
N TYR A 432 -8.19 -20.46 -13.68
CA TYR A 432 -7.23 -21.48 -14.10
C TYR A 432 -7.86 -22.38 -15.16
N LYS A 433 -7.22 -22.48 -16.33
CA LYS A 433 -7.63 -23.32 -17.48
C LYS A 433 -6.66 -24.47 -17.76
N GLY A 434 -5.51 -24.51 -17.09
CA GLY A 434 -4.51 -25.56 -17.25
C GLY A 434 -4.88 -26.90 -16.58
N SER A 435 -3.98 -27.87 -16.70
CA SER A 435 -4.09 -29.15 -15.99
C SER A 435 -3.52 -29.06 -14.57
N LYS A 436 -4.38 -29.20 -13.55
CA LYS A 436 -3.99 -29.13 -12.14
C LYS A 436 -2.94 -30.17 -11.76
N THR A 437 -3.01 -31.38 -12.34
CA THR A 437 -2.06 -32.46 -12.05
C THR A 437 -0.67 -32.18 -12.61
N ASN A 438 -0.58 -31.37 -13.67
CA ASN A 438 0.68 -31.04 -14.33
C ASN A 438 1.24 -29.70 -13.86
N PHE A 439 0.55 -28.99 -12.96
CA PHE A 439 0.96 -27.69 -12.49
C PHE A 439 2.10 -27.80 -11.47
N GLY A 440 3.27 -27.29 -11.82
CA GLY A 440 4.44 -27.30 -10.94
C GLY A 440 5.49 -26.29 -11.36
N THR A 441 6.75 -26.65 -11.14
CA THR A 441 7.92 -25.78 -11.37
C THR A 441 8.00 -25.24 -12.80
N THR A 442 7.61 -26.02 -13.80
CA THR A 442 7.61 -25.60 -15.20
C THR A 442 6.65 -24.44 -15.45
N GLN A 443 5.41 -24.56 -14.97
CA GLN A 443 4.36 -23.54 -15.13
C GLN A 443 4.65 -22.28 -14.32
N LEU A 444 5.45 -22.39 -13.27
CA LEU A 444 5.88 -21.28 -12.41
C LEU A 444 7.17 -20.61 -12.89
N ALA A 445 7.93 -21.24 -13.79
CA ALA A 445 9.28 -20.80 -14.15
C ALA A 445 9.34 -19.34 -14.62
N GLN A 446 8.27 -18.87 -15.29
CA GLN A 446 8.14 -17.49 -15.74
C GLN A 446 8.02 -16.50 -14.59
N MET A 447 7.21 -16.85 -13.59
CA MET A 447 7.00 -16.01 -12.42
C MET A 447 8.24 -16.00 -11.52
N GLU A 448 8.96 -17.12 -11.41
CA GLU A 448 10.25 -17.12 -10.69
C GLU A 448 11.29 -16.23 -11.36
N LYS A 449 11.34 -16.14 -12.69
CA LYS A 449 12.22 -15.18 -13.39
C LYS A 449 11.87 -13.73 -13.05
N ARG A 450 10.59 -13.42 -12.81
CA ARG A 450 10.15 -12.06 -12.44
C ARG A 450 10.70 -11.60 -11.10
N LYS A 451 11.13 -12.51 -10.21
CA LYS A 451 11.80 -12.12 -8.96
C LYS A 451 13.13 -11.40 -9.17
N THR A 452 13.62 -11.29 -10.41
CA THR A 452 14.81 -10.50 -10.76
C THR A 452 14.53 -9.03 -11.10
N MET A 453 13.24 -8.66 -11.28
CA MET A 453 12.83 -7.29 -11.61
C MET A 453 13.11 -6.33 -10.45
N SER A 454 13.48 -5.09 -10.74
CA SER A 454 13.92 -4.14 -9.69
C SER A 454 12.82 -3.80 -8.68
N ASN A 455 11.56 -3.90 -9.12
CA ASN A 455 10.37 -3.74 -8.29
C ASN A 455 10.00 -4.97 -7.43
N ILE A 456 10.77 -6.07 -7.48
CA ILE A 456 10.53 -7.30 -6.69
C ILE A 456 11.77 -7.75 -5.91
N ARG A 457 13.00 -7.62 -6.45
CA ARG A 457 14.21 -7.99 -5.69
C ARG A 457 14.65 -6.89 -4.73
N ASN A 458 15.56 -7.25 -3.84
CA ASN A 458 16.37 -6.25 -3.15
C ASN A 458 17.26 -5.51 -4.17
N PRO A 459 17.42 -4.18 -4.03
CA PRO A 459 18.25 -3.40 -4.93
C PRO A 459 19.72 -3.78 -4.75
N ASP A 460 20.48 -3.72 -5.84
CA ASP A 460 21.94 -3.72 -5.80
C ASP A 460 22.40 -2.36 -5.29
N LYS A 461 23.33 -2.37 -4.32
CA LYS A 461 23.78 -1.16 -3.63
C LYS A 461 24.30 -0.06 -4.56
N ILE A 462 24.88 -0.43 -5.70
CA ILE A 462 25.59 0.49 -6.59
C ILE A 462 24.86 0.64 -7.92
N LYS A 463 24.35 -0.45 -8.49
CA LYS A 463 23.75 -0.46 -9.84
C LYS A 463 22.35 0.15 -9.85
N ASP A 464 21.61 -0.01 -8.77
CA ASP A 464 20.22 0.48 -8.68
C ASP A 464 20.12 1.82 -7.94
N ASP A 465 21.24 2.45 -7.56
CA ASP A 465 21.20 3.82 -7.04
C ASP A 465 20.87 4.79 -8.17
N LEU A 466 19.65 5.33 -8.17
CA LEU A 466 19.15 6.23 -9.21
C LEU A 466 19.77 7.64 -9.12
N ASP A 467 20.53 7.94 -8.06
CA ASP A 467 21.26 9.20 -7.88
C ASP A 467 22.77 9.08 -8.14
N ARG A 468 23.24 7.89 -8.53
CA ARG A 468 24.65 7.65 -8.83
C ARG A 468 25.18 8.66 -9.85
N GLY A 469 26.21 9.42 -9.45
CA GLY A 469 26.92 10.37 -10.30
C GLY A 469 26.28 11.76 -10.44
N LYS A 470 25.21 12.07 -9.70
CA LYS A 470 24.59 13.41 -9.73
C LYS A 470 25.35 14.43 -8.86
N PRO A 471 25.44 15.73 -9.27
CA PRO A 471 26.13 16.78 -8.52
C PRO A 471 25.50 17.08 -7.14
N ILE A 472 26.33 17.41 -6.15
CA ILE A 472 26.14 17.06 -4.74
C ILE A 472 25.40 18.10 -3.86
N VAL A 473 25.26 19.37 -4.24
CA VAL A 473 25.04 20.39 -3.19
C VAL A 473 23.55 20.56 -2.77
N GLY A 474 22.64 20.95 -3.68
CA GLY A 474 21.19 21.03 -3.35
C GLY A 474 20.37 19.74 -3.57
N SER A 475 20.76 18.91 -4.54
CA SER A 475 20.01 17.69 -4.90
C SER A 475 20.15 16.58 -3.85
N LYS A 476 21.27 16.56 -3.11
CA LYS A 476 21.52 15.55 -2.07
C LYS A 476 20.66 15.79 -0.85
N VAL A 477 20.59 17.03 -0.36
CA VAL A 477 19.70 17.39 0.76
C VAL A 477 18.25 17.04 0.39
N TYR A 478 17.82 17.37 -0.83
CA TYR A 478 16.50 16.98 -1.32
C TYR A 478 16.30 15.46 -1.35
N SER A 479 17.25 14.71 -1.91
CA SER A 479 17.17 13.25 -2.01
C SER A 479 17.05 12.60 -0.64
N VAL A 480 17.85 13.04 0.33
CA VAL A 480 17.87 12.50 1.70
C VAL A 480 16.62 12.87 2.50
N TYR A 481 16.20 14.14 2.47
CA TYR A 481 15.22 14.65 3.43
C TYR A 481 13.83 14.94 2.86
N CYS A 482 13.70 15.09 1.54
CA CYS A 482 12.46 15.54 0.91
C CYS A 482 11.85 14.48 -0.02
N SER A 483 12.69 13.71 -0.72
CA SER A 483 12.24 12.88 -1.84
C SER A 483 11.37 11.68 -1.44
N ALA A 484 11.50 11.19 -0.21
CA ALA A 484 10.64 10.13 0.34
C ALA A 484 9.14 10.51 0.29
N CYS A 485 8.83 11.79 0.56
CA CYS A 485 7.46 12.29 0.56
C CYS A 485 7.13 12.99 -0.76
N HIS A 486 8.00 13.89 -1.23
CA HIS A 486 7.73 14.77 -2.37
C HIS A 486 8.10 14.16 -3.73
N GLN A 487 8.68 12.96 -3.74
CA GLN A 487 9.08 12.20 -4.93
C GLN A 487 10.17 12.88 -5.77
N ARG A 488 10.83 12.15 -6.67
CA ARG A 488 12.00 12.65 -7.43
C ARG A 488 11.60 13.66 -8.51
N ASN A 489 10.33 13.68 -8.88
CA ASN A 489 9.72 14.63 -9.80
C ASN A 489 9.06 15.82 -9.08
N GLY A 490 9.11 15.89 -7.75
CA GLY A 490 8.48 16.96 -6.97
C GLY A 490 6.95 16.94 -6.99
N MET A 491 6.31 15.87 -7.48
CA MET A 491 4.84 15.77 -7.58
C MET A 491 4.16 15.28 -6.30
N GLY A 492 4.93 14.82 -5.31
CA GLY A 492 4.39 14.15 -4.13
C GLY A 492 3.79 12.78 -4.43
N ASP A 493 3.23 12.15 -3.40
CA ASP A 493 2.50 10.89 -3.52
C ASP A 493 0.99 11.17 -3.47
N SER A 494 0.42 11.51 -4.63
CA SER A 494 -1.03 11.64 -4.81
C SER A 494 -1.64 12.60 -3.77
N GLN A 495 -2.58 12.12 -2.93
CA GLN A 495 -3.19 12.87 -1.83
C GLN A 495 -2.54 12.57 -0.46
N ARG A 496 -1.46 11.78 -0.42
CA ARG A 496 -0.70 11.52 0.80
C ARG A 496 0.28 12.66 1.07
N PHE A 497 1.06 13.06 0.07
CA PHE A 497 2.03 14.14 0.20
C PHE A 497 1.86 15.15 -0.94
N PRO A 498 1.92 16.46 -0.66
CA PRO A 498 1.62 17.49 -1.66
C PRO A 498 2.73 17.65 -2.71
N PRO A 499 2.38 18.12 -3.93
CA PRO A 499 3.36 18.50 -4.92
C PRO A 499 4.11 19.76 -4.49
N LEU A 500 5.42 19.77 -4.77
CA LEU A 500 6.27 20.96 -4.78
C LEU A 500 6.36 21.58 -6.19
N ALA A 501 6.15 20.77 -7.22
CA ALA A 501 6.04 21.20 -8.60
C ALA A 501 4.78 22.07 -8.80
N ASP A 502 4.98 23.28 -9.33
CA ASP A 502 3.93 24.24 -9.66
C ASP A 502 2.99 24.55 -8.46
N SER A 503 3.55 24.51 -7.25
CA SER A 503 2.82 24.77 -6.01
C SER A 503 2.85 26.26 -5.68
N GLU A 504 1.70 26.80 -5.30
CA GLU A 504 1.56 28.17 -4.80
C GLU A 504 2.38 28.43 -3.52
N TRP A 505 2.68 27.38 -2.75
CA TRP A 505 3.54 27.46 -1.57
C TRP A 505 5.02 27.57 -1.94
N VAL A 506 5.42 26.98 -3.06
CA VAL A 506 6.81 27.00 -3.55
C VAL A 506 7.08 28.25 -4.38
N LEU A 507 6.16 28.64 -5.25
CA LEU A 507 6.32 29.78 -6.16
C LEU A 507 6.05 31.14 -5.49
N GLY A 508 5.30 31.13 -4.38
CA GLY A 508 4.97 32.33 -3.61
C GLY A 508 6.09 32.82 -2.69
N ASP A 509 5.69 33.27 -1.49
CA ASP A 509 6.56 33.91 -0.49
C ASP A 509 7.68 32.99 0.01
N LYS A 510 8.94 33.42 -0.19
CA LYS A 510 10.13 32.73 0.31
C LYS A 510 10.12 32.59 1.83
N LYS A 511 9.66 33.61 2.59
CA LYS A 511 9.67 33.56 4.06
C LYS A 511 8.73 32.49 4.58
N LYS A 512 7.55 32.34 3.98
CA LYS A 512 6.64 31.22 4.25
C LYS A 512 7.32 29.88 4.01
N LEU A 513 7.93 29.69 2.84
CA LEU A 513 8.60 28.43 2.48
C LEU A 513 9.78 28.09 3.41
N ILE A 514 10.62 29.09 3.76
CA ILE A 514 11.73 28.94 4.71
C ILE A 514 11.19 28.56 6.10
N THR A 515 10.13 29.22 6.55
CA THR A 515 9.50 28.94 7.86
C THR A 515 8.96 27.51 7.91
N VAL A 516 8.28 27.07 6.86
CA VAL A 516 7.80 25.69 6.71
C VAL A 516 8.94 24.70 6.86
N LEU A 517 10.06 24.92 6.15
CA LEU A 517 11.19 23.99 6.22
C LEU A 517 11.87 24.01 7.61
N LEU A 518 11.93 25.16 8.27
CA LEU A 518 12.53 25.29 9.60
C LEU A 518 11.66 24.72 10.72
N GLN A 519 10.34 24.87 10.66
CA GLN A 519 9.43 24.48 11.74
C GLN A 519 8.68 23.16 11.49
N GLY A 520 8.71 22.66 10.25
CA GLY A 520 7.82 21.60 9.80
C GLY A 520 6.38 22.09 9.63
N LEU A 521 5.48 21.17 9.30
CA LEU A 521 4.04 21.43 9.20
C LEU A 521 3.25 20.29 9.82
N GLU A 522 2.22 20.63 10.58
CA GLU A 522 1.23 19.71 11.11
C GLU A 522 -0.17 20.32 10.94
N GLY A 523 -1.18 19.47 10.79
CA GLY A 523 -2.55 19.91 10.56
C GLY A 523 -2.93 20.05 9.07
N PRO A 524 -4.22 20.30 8.79
CA PRO A 524 -4.73 20.32 7.44
C PRO A 524 -4.23 21.54 6.66
N ILE A 525 -3.73 21.30 5.45
CA ILE A 525 -3.33 22.32 4.48
C ILE A 525 -4.04 22.08 3.15
N GLU A 526 -3.99 23.07 2.28
CA GLU A 526 -4.44 22.96 0.89
C GLU A 526 -3.29 23.34 -0.05
N VAL A 527 -3.06 22.51 -1.07
CA VAL A 527 -2.08 22.74 -2.13
C VAL A 527 -2.74 22.40 -3.47
N LYS A 528 -2.77 23.35 -4.40
CA LYS A 528 -3.43 23.20 -5.72
C LYS A 528 -4.89 22.70 -5.63
N GLY A 529 -5.66 23.20 -4.66
CA GLY A 529 -7.06 22.80 -4.48
C GLY A 529 -7.27 21.44 -3.80
N GLN A 530 -6.19 20.75 -3.40
CA GLN A 530 -6.27 19.45 -2.72
C GLN A 530 -5.85 19.58 -1.26
N SER A 531 -6.57 18.90 -0.36
CA SER A 531 -6.29 18.91 1.07
C SER A 531 -5.30 17.82 1.48
N TYR A 532 -4.37 18.15 2.38
CA TYR A 532 -3.36 17.26 2.94
C TYR A 532 -3.30 17.44 4.47
N ASN A 533 -2.95 16.39 5.23
CA ASN A 533 -2.86 16.44 6.70
C ASN A 533 -1.83 15.46 7.28
N ASN A 534 -0.78 15.14 6.52
CA ASN A 534 0.34 14.38 7.06
C ASN A 534 1.37 15.34 7.64
N ALA A 535 2.10 14.90 8.68
CA ALA A 535 3.15 15.70 9.28
C ALA A 535 4.34 15.85 8.30
N MET A 536 4.76 17.09 8.05
CA MET A 536 6.03 17.40 7.41
C MET A 536 7.09 17.63 8.50
N PRO A 537 8.19 16.86 8.50
CA PRO A 537 9.31 17.06 9.41
C PRO A 537 9.85 18.48 9.39
N GLN A 538 10.39 18.90 10.53
CA GLN A 538 11.20 20.13 10.57
C GLN A 538 12.65 19.85 10.19
N HIS A 539 13.31 20.81 9.56
CA HIS A 539 14.70 20.70 9.13
C HIS A 539 15.59 21.81 9.69
N SER A 540 15.25 22.37 10.86
CA SER A 540 16.06 23.40 11.51
C SER A 540 17.47 22.94 11.91
N PHE A 541 17.73 21.63 11.94
CA PHE A 541 19.06 21.04 12.19
C PHE A 541 20.05 21.24 11.03
N LEU A 542 19.56 21.49 9.82
CA LEU A 542 20.40 21.79 8.65
C LEU A 542 21.05 23.18 8.78
N LYS A 543 22.21 23.36 8.16
CA LYS A 543 22.87 24.68 8.11
C LYS A 543 22.09 25.64 7.23
N ASN A 544 22.33 26.95 7.39
CA ASN A 544 21.63 27.96 6.58
C ASN A 544 21.91 27.76 5.09
N GLU A 545 23.13 27.36 4.74
CA GLU A 545 23.58 27.09 3.37
C GLU A 545 22.82 25.90 2.78
N ASP A 546 22.75 24.77 3.49
CA ASP A 546 22.04 23.56 3.06
C ASP A 546 20.54 23.86 2.81
N ILE A 547 19.93 24.66 3.69
CA ILE A 547 18.53 25.10 3.54
C ILE A 547 18.35 26.01 2.32
N ALA A 548 19.24 26.99 2.14
CA ALA A 548 19.17 27.90 1.00
C ALA A 548 19.29 27.14 -0.33
N GLU A 549 20.20 26.18 -0.38
CA GLU A 549 20.43 25.35 -1.56
C GLU A 549 19.27 24.41 -1.86
N VAL A 550 18.71 23.70 -0.86
CA VAL A 550 17.58 22.80 -1.10
C VAL A 550 16.33 23.57 -1.50
N LEU A 551 16.08 24.73 -0.89
CA LEU A 551 14.93 25.57 -1.26
C LEU A 551 15.12 26.19 -2.65
N THR A 552 16.35 26.57 -3.01
CA THR A 552 16.68 27.01 -4.37
C THR A 552 16.45 25.89 -5.36
N HIS A 553 16.90 24.67 -5.07
CA HIS A 553 16.65 23.50 -5.90
C HIS A 553 15.15 23.29 -6.11
N ILE A 554 14.35 23.27 -5.03
CA ILE A 554 12.89 23.12 -5.09
C ILE A 554 12.23 24.22 -5.95
N ARG A 555 12.68 25.48 -5.85
CA ARG A 555 12.11 26.62 -6.59
C ARG A 555 12.52 26.72 -8.05
N THR A 556 13.57 26.01 -8.47
CA THR A 556 14.14 26.10 -9.82
C THR A 556 14.09 24.79 -10.60
N HIS A 557 13.63 23.71 -9.97
CA HIS A 557 13.50 22.38 -10.56
C HIS A 557 12.03 21.95 -10.57
N PHE A 558 11.75 20.76 -11.13
CA PHE A 558 10.38 20.22 -11.25
C PHE A 558 9.45 21.06 -12.14
N GLY A 559 10.03 21.83 -13.08
CA GLY A 559 9.29 22.80 -13.91
C GLY A 559 9.06 24.15 -13.24
N ASN A 560 9.50 24.34 -12.00
CA ASN A 560 9.39 25.62 -11.30
C ASN A 560 10.37 26.65 -11.87
N THR A 561 9.91 27.89 -12.01
CA THR A 561 10.73 29.05 -12.37
C THR A 561 10.49 30.15 -11.34
N ALA A 562 11.27 30.16 -10.27
CA ALA A 562 11.19 31.16 -9.21
C ALA A 562 12.56 31.53 -8.65
N ASP A 563 12.67 32.72 -8.05
CA ASP A 563 13.93 33.25 -7.52
C ASP A 563 14.58 32.33 -6.48
N ALA A 564 15.90 32.22 -6.50
CA ALA A 564 16.68 31.46 -5.53
C ALA A 564 16.47 31.97 -4.09
N VAL A 565 16.65 31.08 -3.12
CA VAL A 565 16.71 31.42 -1.69
C VAL A 565 18.17 31.56 -1.28
N THR A 566 18.50 32.65 -0.60
CA THR A 566 19.85 32.95 -0.14
C THR A 566 20.06 32.54 1.32
N THR A 567 21.30 32.25 1.69
CA THR A 567 21.70 31.97 3.09
C THR A 567 21.30 33.11 4.04
N ALA A 568 21.34 34.36 3.56
CA ALA A 568 20.95 35.54 4.35
C ALA A 568 19.45 35.56 4.66
N GLU A 569 18.59 35.29 3.66
CA GLU A 569 17.14 35.17 3.85
C GLU A 569 16.81 34.04 4.85
N VAL A 570 17.52 32.92 4.78
CA VAL A 570 17.34 31.80 5.75
C VAL A 570 17.73 32.24 7.15
N ASN A 571 18.88 32.90 7.30
CA ASN A 571 19.34 33.38 8.59
C ASN A 571 18.38 34.40 9.21
N GLU A 572 17.83 35.32 8.41
CA GLU A 572 16.85 36.30 8.86
C GLU A 572 15.61 35.62 9.46
N VAL A 573 15.02 34.67 8.73
CA VAL A 573 13.84 33.92 9.21
C VAL A 573 14.20 33.11 10.46
N ARG A 574 15.35 32.43 10.47
CA ARG A 574 15.81 31.63 11.62
C ARG A 574 15.96 32.46 12.89
N VAL A 575 16.54 33.67 12.79
CA VAL A 575 16.66 34.61 13.91
C VAL A 575 15.29 35.10 14.36
N ALA A 576 14.39 35.40 13.43
CA ALA A 576 13.03 35.85 13.73
C ALA A 576 12.19 34.79 14.48
N LEU A 577 12.38 33.51 14.14
CA LEU A 577 11.69 32.39 14.79
C LEU A 577 12.26 32.05 16.18
N ASN A 578 13.54 32.35 16.42
CA ASN A 578 14.23 32.08 17.69
C ASN A 578 14.99 33.31 18.22
N PRO A 579 14.31 34.39 18.62
CA PRO A 579 14.95 35.64 19.06
C PRO A 579 15.77 35.52 20.36
N LYS A 580 15.71 34.36 21.05
CA LYS A 580 16.41 34.10 22.32
C LYS A 580 17.82 33.48 22.16
N SER A 581 18.26 33.11 20.96
CA SER A 581 19.60 32.53 20.74
C SER A 581 20.71 33.56 20.43
N THR A 582 20.38 34.85 20.30
CA THR A 582 21.31 35.93 19.92
C THR A 582 21.76 36.83 21.08
N ALA A 583 21.47 36.49 22.33
CA ALA A 583 22.07 37.21 23.46
C ALA A 583 23.57 36.84 23.55
N PRO A 584 24.50 37.81 23.42
CA PRO A 584 25.92 37.51 23.48
C PRO A 584 26.26 36.91 24.85
N ALA A 585 27.03 35.82 24.85
CA ALA A 585 27.57 35.21 26.06
C ALA A 585 28.27 36.30 26.89
N LYS A 586 27.75 36.58 28.10
CA LYS A 586 28.42 37.44 29.05
C LYS A 586 29.82 36.85 29.30
N ARG A 587 30.87 37.54 28.85
CA ARG A 587 32.25 37.25 29.27
C ARG A 587 32.26 37.29 30.80
N LYS A 588 32.52 36.14 31.43
CA LYS A 588 32.91 36.10 32.84
C LYS A 588 34.26 36.83 32.92
N LYS A 589 34.31 37.87 33.75
CA LYS A 589 35.56 38.53 34.15
C LYS A 589 36.39 37.59 35.01
#